data_AF-A0AAU1KK53-F1
#
_entry.id   AF-A0AAU1KK53-F1
#
_cell.length_a   1.000
_cell.length_b   1.000
_cell.length_c   1.000
_cell.angle_alpha   90.00
_cell.angle_beta   90.00
_cell.angle_gamma   90.00
#
_symmetry.space_group_name_H-M   'P 1'
#
loop_
_entity.id
_entity.type
_entity.pdbx_description
1 polymer ?
#
loop_
_entity_poly.entity_id
_entity_poly.type
_entity_poly.pdbx_seq_one_letter_code
_entity_poly.pdbx_strand_id
1 'polypeptide(L)'
;MPNRFLAKACGQSRGLQVLEDTPAGHRLNGYFLGNEFVMDALARHFDFDPEELDAAHGAAWDTLSDRYAIATEGLVVGFAADITADSVLGKTETPALLKNAAVGKDGIKFATPLPQHAHLPPDINTFMADPSIRCQLRMGDDDPGRSPEGFAMKLHAIDVPEDQKEAHAAIIDRLSTANSYEELHPTTAEAKRRGHMSAFLPGVNLPHGVVRAPRSVLTGHGVSEPAPPQITPKPSGIEH
;
A
#
# COMPACT_ATOMS: atom_id res chain seq x y z
N MET A 1 8.78 -7.22 9.66
CA MET A 1 9.80 -6.18 9.37
C MET A 1 9.10 -4.83 9.46
N PRO A 2 9.49 -3.91 10.36
CA PRO A 2 8.83 -2.61 10.44
C PRO A 2 8.95 -1.86 9.11
N ASN A 3 7.83 -1.37 8.57
CA ASN A 3 7.75 -0.73 7.24
C ASN A 3 8.79 0.39 7.03
N ARG A 4 9.22 1.04 8.13
CA ARG A 4 10.32 2.02 8.16
C ARG A 4 11.62 1.52 7.54
N PHE A 5 12.02 0.27 7.80
CA PHE A 5 13.26 -0.29 7.26
C PHE A 5 13.14 -0.57 5.76
N LEU A 6 11.96 -0.99 5.30
CA LEU A 6 11.69 -1.19 3.87
C LEU A 6 11.72 0.15 3.12
N ALA A 7 11.06 1.18 3.67
CA ALA A 7 11.08 2.53 3.09
C ALA A 7 12.52 3.07 2.98
N LYS A 8 13.32 2.93 4.04
CA LYS A 8 14.74 3.35 4.03
C LYS A 8 15.59 2.57 3.03
N ALA A 9 15.42 1.25 2.96
CA ALA A 9 16.14 0.42 2.00
C ALA A 9 15.76 0.77 0.54
N CYS A 10 14.49 1.06 0.28
CA CYS A 10 14.04 1.55 -1.03
C CYS A 10 14.57 2.95 -1.35
N GLY A 11 14.66 3.85 -0.36
CA GLY A 11 15.32 5.14 -0.54
C GLY A 11 16.75 4.99 -1.07
N GLN A 12 17.54 4.16 -0.40
CA GLN A 12 18.93 3.92 -0.74
C GLN A 12 19.12 3.17 -2.08
N SER A 13 18.22 2.27 -2.44
CA SER A 13 18.40 1.38 -3.61
C SER A 13 17.67 1.82 -4.87
N ARG A 14 16.64 2.67 -4.75
CA ARG A 14 15.75 3.05 -5.87
C ARG A 14 15.70 4.56 -6.13
N GLY A 15 16.55 5.33 -5.48
CA GLY A 15 16.59 6.80 -5.65
C GLY A 15 15.34 7.50 -5.11
N LEU A 16 14.65 6.88 -4.14
CA LEU A 16 13.57 7.53 -3.41
C LEU A 16 14.14 8.31 -2.22
N GLN A 17 13.44 9.33 -1.76
CA GLN A 17 13.76 10.03 -0.52
C GLN A 17 12.72 9.68 0.54
N VAL A 18 13.18 9.46 1.77
CA VAL A 18 12.30 9.39 2.95
C VAL A 18 12.48 10.63 3.82
N LEU A 19 11.49 10.93 4.66
CA LEU A 19 11.48 12.11 5.51
C LEU A 19 12.76 12.23 6.36
N GLU A 20 13.21 11.11 6.94
CA GLU A 20 14.40 11.08 7.81
C GLU A 20 15.73 11.31 7.08
N ASP A 21 15.76 11.21 5.75
CA ASP A 21 16.96 11.51 4.95
C ASP A 21 17.08 13.00 4.60
N THR A 22 16.06 13.80 4.89
CA THR A 22 16.13 15.27 4.75
C THR A 22 17.02 15.88 5.84
N PRO A 23 17.63 17.07 5.63
CA PRO A 23 18.45 17.70 6.68
C PRO A 23 17.70 17.93 8.00
N ALA A 24 16.40 18.28 7.93
CA ALA A 24 15.56 18.47 9.11
C ALA A 24 15.19 17.13 9.78
N GLY A 25 14.78 16.14 9.00
CA GLY A 25 14.45 14.80 9.51
C GLY A 25 15.65 14.09 10.14
N HIS A 26 16.82 14.21 9.52
CA HIS A 26 18.06 13.68 10.06
C HIS A 26 18.40 14.30 11.42
N ARG A 27 18.25 15.62 11.55
CA ARG A 27 18.48 16.34 12.80
C ARG A 27 17.48 15.92 13.89
N LEU A 28 16.19 15.88 13.56
CA LEU A 28 15.13 15.53 14.50
C LEU A 28 15.28 14.08 15.00
N ASN A 29 15.58 13.15 14.09
CA ASN A 29 15.86 11.76 14.43
C ASN A 29 17.14 11.60 15.29
N GLY A 30 18.11 12.52 15.14
CA GLY A 30 19.34 12.55 15.93
C GLY A 30 19.17 12.95 17.41
N TYR A 31 18.03 13.51 17.80
CA TYR A 31 17.75 13.81 19.21
C TYR A 31 17.27 12.60 20.01
N PHE A 32 16.90 11.49 19.35
CA PHE A 32 16.41 10.27 19.99
C PHE A 32 15.22 10.49 20.96
N LEU A 33 14.39 11.50 20.74
CA LEU A 33 13.25 11.85 21.60
C LEU A 33 12.11 10.80 21.56
N GLY A 34 12.17 9.83 20.65
CA GLY A 34 11.31 8.64 20.69
C GLY A 34 11.82 7.52 21.61
N ASN A 35 12.92 7.73 22.34
CA ASN A 35 13.47 6.76 23.29
C ASN A 35 13.11 7.18 24.72
N GLU A 36 12.32 6.35 25.40
CA GLU A 36 11.87 6.59 26.77
C GLU A 36 13.04 6.88 27.73
N PHE A 37 14.17 6.18 27.60
CA PHE A 37 15.35 6.44 28.45
C PHE A 37 15.97 7.83 28.22
N VAL A 38 15.94 8.33 26.99
CA VAL A 38 16.43 9.68 26.66
C VAL A 38 15.45 10.71 27.22
N MET A 39 14.15 10.50 27.03
CA MET A 39 13.09 11.36 27.56
C MET A 39 13.15 11.44 29.09
N ASP A 40 13.26 10.31 29.78
CA ASP A 40 13.39 10.23 31.24
C ASP A 40 14.67 10.90 31.77
N ALA A 41 15.77 10.80 31.01
CA ALA A 41 17.02 11.46 31.38
C ALA A 41 16.92 12.98 31.23
N LEU A 42 16.31 13.47 30.14
CA LEU A 42 16.10 14.89 29.90
C LEU A 42 15.14 15.48 30.93
N ALA A 43 14.01 14.82 31.20
CA ALA A 43 13.03 15.23 32.20
C ALA A 43 13.68 15.39 33.58
N ARG A 44 14.47 14.40 34.02
CA ARG A 44 15.18 14.47 35.31
C ARG A 44 16.29 15.52 35.37
N HIS A 45 16.99 15.76 34.26
CA HIS A 45 18.14 16.66 34.25
C HIS A 45 17.74 18.13 34.13
N PHE A 46 16.68 18.42 33.36
CA PHE A 46 16.24 19.78 33.05
C PHE A 46 14.89 20.15 33.70
N ASP A 47 14.30 19.26 34.49
CA ASP A 47 13.01 19.46 35.17
C ASP A 47 11.87 19.78 34.19
N PHE A 48 11.81 19.02 33.10
CA PHE A 48 10.73 19.12 32.10
C PHE A 48 9.63 18.09 32.39
N ASP A 49 8.41 18.48 32.05
CA ASP A 49 7.30 17.53 31.96
C ASP A 49 7.51 16.59 30.74
N PRO A 50 7.61 15.27 30.95
CA PRO A 50 7.73 14.31 29.86
C PRO A 50 6.59 14.38 28.84
N GLU A 51 5.37 14.69 29.28
CA GLU A 51 4.20 14.78 28.40
C GLU A 51 4.28 15.99 27.47
N GLU A 52 4.73 17.15 27.98
CA GLU A 52 4.95 18.35 27.17
C GLU A 52 6.06 18.13 26.13
N LEU A 53 7.14 17.45 26.51
CA LEU A 53 8.25 17.15 25.60
C LEU A 53 7.83 16.16 24.51
N ASP A 54 7.04 15.13 24.84
CA ASP A 54 6.50 14.19 23.85
C ASP A 54 5.54 14.89 22.88
N ALA A 55 4.65 15.75 23.40
CA ALA A 55 3.76 16.56 22.58
C ALA A 55 4.54 17.48 21.62
N ALA A 56 5.59 18.15 22.11
CA ALA A 56 6.45 19.00 21.28
C ALA A 56 7.21 18.19 20.21
N HIS A 57 7.69 17.00 20.56
CA HIS A 57 8.34 16.08 19.64
C HIS A 57 7.36 15.61 18.54
N GLY A 58 6.14 15.23 18.90
CA GLY A 58 5.08 14.88 17.97
C GLY A 58 4.73 16.03 17.02
N ALA A 59 4.55 17.24 17.56
CA ALA A 59 4.25 18.43 16.75
C ALA A 59 5.38 18.81 15.78
N ALA A 60 6.64 18.58 16.16
CA ALA A 60 7.79 18.79 15.28
C ALA A 60 7.77 17.80 14.09
N TRP A 61 7.46 16.53 14.33
CA TRP A 61 7.31 15.54 13.26
C TRP A 61 6.10 15.83 12.37
N ASP A 62 4.96 16.22 12.95
CA ASP A 62 3.77 16.59 12.18
C ASP A 62 4.05 17.78 11.25
N THR A 63 4.74 18.81 11.75
CA THR A 63 5.12 19.99 10.94
C THR A 63 6.09 19.63 9.84
N LEU A 64 7.08 18.78 10.14
CA LEU A 64 8.07 18.35 9.16
C LEU A 64 7.42 17.50 8.07
N SER A 65 6.53 16.59 8.46
CA SER A 65 5.78 15.71 7.60
C SER A 65 4.86 16.47 6.64
N ASP A 66 4.11 17.46 7.14
CA ASP A 66 3.26 18.34 6.32
C ASP A 66 4.07 19.08 5.24
N ARG A 67 5.18 19.73 5.65
CA ARG A 67 6.06 20.44 4.72
C ARG A 67 6.68 19.52 3.68
N TYR A 68 7.04 18.30 4.09
CA TYR A 68 7.59 17.32 3.17
C TYR A 68 6.55 16.89 2.13
N ALA A 69 5.31 16.59 2.55
CA ALA A 69 4.21 16.23 1.65
C ALA A 69 3.88 17.36 0.66
N ILE A 70 3.89 18.62 1.12
CA ILE A 70 3.68 19.79 0.25
C ILE A 70 4.81 19.96 -0.77
N ALA A 71 6.06 19.73 -0.36
CA ALA A 71 7.23 19.87 -1.24
C ALA A 71 7.48 18.66 -2.14
N THR A 72 6.72 17.58 -1.96
CA THR A 72 6.90 16.34 -2.74
C THR A 72 6.40 16.54 -4.17
N GLU A 73 7.12 15.95 -5.12
CA GLU A 73 6.76 15.98 -6.53
C GLU A 73 6.80 14.57 -7.13
N GLY A 74 5.93 14.30 -8.11
CA GLY A 74 5.96 13.08 -8.88
C GLY A 74 5.39 11.87 -8.12
N LEU A 75 6.11 10.74 -8.20
CA LEU A 75 5.65 9.45 -7.68
C LEU A 75 5.93 9.32 -6.18
N VAL A 76 4.88 9.07 -5.41
CA VAL A 76 4.95 8.74 -3.98
C VAL A 76 4.65 7.25 -3.78
N VAL A 77 5.47 6.59 -2.97
CA VAL A 77 5.29 5.16 -2.66
C VAL A 77 5.06 4.98 -1.16
N GLY A 78 3.83 4.66 -0.78
CA GLY A 78 3.44 4.29 0.56
C GLY A 78 3.83 2.85 0.90
N PHE A 79 4.57 2.66 1.99
CA PHE A 79 4.87 1.36 2.58
C PHE A 79 3.93 1.09 3.76
N ALA A 80 2.64 0.97 3.46
CA ALA A 80 1.61 0.68 4.44
C ALA A 80 0.67 -0.38 3.87
N ALA A 81 0.17 -1.27 4.73
CA ALA A 81 -0.91 -2.19 4.38
C ALA A 81 -2.27 -1.49 4.50
N ASP A 82 -2.41 -0.54 5.42
CA ASP A 82 -3.59 0.30 5.59
C ASP A 82 -3.21 1.67 6.18
N ILE A 83 -4.09 2.66 6.07
CA ILE A 83 -3.89 4.03 6.55
C ILE A 83 -4.78 4.26 7.77
N THR A 84 -4.21 4.22 8.97
CA THR A 84 -4.96 4.56 10.19
C THR A 84 -5.15 6.07 10.30
N ALA A 85 -6.34 6.50 10.76
CA ALA A 85 -6.69 7.91 10.89
C ALA A 85 -5.71 8.70 11.77
N ASP A 86 -5.23 8.10 12.86
CA ASP A 86 -4.34 8.76 13.82
C ASP A 86 -2.84 8.65 13.47
N SER A 87 -2.49 7.91 12.42
CA SER A 87 -1.10 7.90 11.94
C SER A 87 -0.73 9.22 11.28
N VAL A 88 0.55 9.59 11.35
CA VAL A 88 1.11 10.74 10.61
C VAL A 88 0.76 10.64 9.11
N LEU A 89 0.83 9.44 8.54
CA LEU A 89 0.43 9.17 7.15
C LEU A 89 -1.05 9.52 6.90
N GLY A 90 -1.95 9.13 7.78
CA GLY A 90 -3.40 9.31 7.62
C GLY A 90 -3.92 10.70 7.97
N LYS A 91 -3.40 11.29 9.06
CA LYS A 91 -3.82 12.60 9.58
C LYS A 91 -3.16 13.78 8.83
N THR A 92 -1.91 13.61 8.38
CA THR A 92 -1.09 14.71 7.85
C THR A 92 -0.70 14.49 6.39
N GLU A 93 0.08 13.44 6.10
CA GLU A 93 0.76 13.30 4.79
C GLU A 93 -0.22 13.08 3.65
N THR A 94 -1.12 12.09 3.79
CA THR A 94 -2.02 11.73 2.71
C THR A 94 -2.98 12.87 2.35
N PRO A 95 -3.62 13.57 3.32
CA PRO A 95 -4.41 14.77 3.02
C PRO A 95 -3.61 15.88 2.30
N ALA A 96 -2.34 16.10 2.68
CA ALA A 96 -1.49 17.09 2.03
C ALA A 96 -1.10 16.68 0.60
N LEU A 97 -0.73 15.40 0.39
CA LEU A 97 -0.39 14.83 -0.92
C LEU A 97 -1.57 14.85 -1.89
N LEU A 98 -2.79 14.57 -1.41
CA LEU A 98 -4.01 14.62 -2.23
C LEU A 98 -4.31 16.03 -2.74
N LYS A 99 -3.97 17.07 -1.97
CA LYS A 99 -4.13 18.49 -2.35
C LYS A 99 -2.96 19.01 -3.19
N ASN A 100 -1.85 18.29 -3.23
CA ASN A 100 -0.65 18.69 -3.95
C ASN A 100 -0.82 18.42 -5.45
N ALA A 101 -0.86 19.49 -6.26
CA ALA A 101 -1.05 19.39 -7.71
C ALA A 101 0.08 18.63 -8.44
N ALA A 102 1.29 18.54 -7.87
CA ALA A 102 2.41 17.81 -8.44
C ALA A 102 2.36 16.29 -8.16
N VAL A 103 1.45 15.83 -7.30
CA VAL A 103 1.29 14.42 -6.92
C VAL A 103 -0.15 13.96 -7.17
N GLY A 104 -1.11 14.53 -6.43
CA GLY A 104 -2.52 14.14 -6.48
C GLY A 104 -2.76 12.66 -6.16
N LYS A 105 -3.99 12.19 -6.35
CA LYS A 105 -4.36 10.78 -6.12
C LYS A 105 -3.63 9.81 -7.05
N ASP A 106 -3.30 10.26 -8.27
CA ASP A 106 -2.68 9.41 -9.30
C ASP A 106 -1.19 9.18 -9.06
N GLY A 107 -0.51 10.14 -8.41
CA GLY A 107 0.90 10.07 -8.04
C GLY A 107 1.18 9.20 -6.81
N ILE A 108 0.16 8.78 -6.05
CA ILE A 108 0.33 7.93 -4.87
C ILE A 108 0.16 6.46 -5.26
N LYS A 109 1.16 5.64 -4.92
CA LYS A 109 1.15 4.18 -5.08
C LYS A 109 1.50 3.51 -3.77
N PHE A 110 1.16 2.23 -3.63
CA PHE A 110 1.47 1.44 -2.44
C PHE A 110 2.32 0.23 -2.81
N ALA A 111 3.40 0.03 -2.08
CA ALA A 111 4.28 -1.13 -2.28
C ALA A 111 3.70 -2.41 -1.67
N THR A 112 2.84 -2.27 -0.65
CA THR A 112 2.21 -3.38 0.05
C THR A 112 0.77 -3.53 -0.45
N PRO A 113 0.32 -4.76 -0.81
CA PRO A 113 -1.07 -4.97 -1.20
C PRO A 113 -2.01 -4.66 -0.01
N LEU A 114 -3.22 -4.18 -0.33
CA LEU A 114 -4.29 -4.04 0.65
C LEU A 114 -4.70 -5.45 1.14
N PRO A 115 -4.82 -5.70 2.45
CA PRO A 115 -5.38 -6.95 2.95
C PRO A 115 -6.79 -7.18 2.41
N GLN A 116 -7.13 -8.44 2.12
CA GLN A 116 -8.50 -8.77 1.73
C GLN A 116 -9.39 -8.82 2.97
N HIS A 117 -10.55 -8.17 2.87
CA HIS A 117 -11.55 -8.13 3.91
C HIS A 117 -12.57 -9.25 3.67
N ALA A 118 -12.62 -10.24 4.57
CA ALA A 118 -13.44 -11.43 4.38
C ALA A 118 -14.95 -11.14 4.35
N HIS A 119 -15.39 -10.10 5.05
CA HIS A 119 -16.78 -9.67 5.08
C HIS A 119 -17.20 -8.94 3.80
N LEU A 120 -16.25 -8.40 3.03
CA LEU A 120 -16.53 -7.71 1.78
C LEU A 120 -16.47 -8.68 0.57
N PRO A 121 -17.39 -8.54 -0.39
CA PRO A 121 -17.28 -9.22 -1.68
C PRO A 121 -15.95 -8.91 -2.42
N PRO A 122 -15.45 -9.84 -3.26
CA PRO A 122 -14.18 -9.67 -3.97
C PRO A 122 -14.10 -8.45 -4.89
N ASP A 123 -15.22 -8.06 -5.50
CA ASP A 123 -15.28 -6.87 -6.37
C ASP A 123 -15.09 -5.57 -5.57
N ILE A 124 -15.65 -5.46 -4.36
CA ILE A 124 -15.42 -4.31 -3.47
C ILE A 124 -13.97 -4.28 -3.00
N ASN A 125 -13.41 -5.42 -2.59
CA ASN A 125 -12.00 -5.51 -2.20
C ASN A 125 -11.06 -5.09 -3.36
N THR A 126 -11.38 -5.49 -4.59
CA THR A 126 -10.59 -5.14 -5.78
C THR A 126 -10.69 -3.64 -6.06
N PHE A 127 -11.89 -3.06 -5.95
CA PHE A 127 -12.12 -1.63 -6.11
C PHE A 127 -11.33 -0.81 -5.08
N MET A 128 -11.37 -1.20 -3.80
CA MET A 128 -10.62 -0.53 -2.73
C MET A 128 -9.09 -0.67 -2.88
N ALA A 129 -8.62 -1.70 -3.57
CA ALA A 129 -7.19 -1.92 -3.77
C ALA A 129 -6.56 -0.97 -4.80
N ASP A 130 -7.37 -0.25 -5.60
CA ASP A 130 -6.88 0.77 -6.51
C ASP A 130 -6.17 1.89 -5.71
N PRO A 131 -4.93 2.28 -6.05
CA PRO A 131 -4.18 3.27 -5.28
C PRO A 131 -4.89 4.64 -5.16
N SER A 132 -5.60 5.08 -6.20
CA SER A 132 -6.29 6.37 -6.22
C SER A 132 -7.50 6.40 -5.29
N ILE A 133 -8.14 5.24 -5.08
CA ILE A 133 -9.22 5.05 -4.11
C ILE A 133 -8.64 4.86 -2.72
N ARG A 134 -7.67 3.95 -2.59
CA ARG A 134 -7.07 3.53 -1.32
C ARG A 134 -6.49 4.70 -0.51
N CYS A 135 -5.83 5.65 -1.17
CA CYS A 135 -5.26 6.81 -0.47
C CYS A 135 -6.33 7.71 0.19
N GLN A 136 -7.59 7.61 -0.24
CA GLN A 136 -8.71 8.38 0.32
C GLN A 136 -9.45 7.63 1.44
N LEU A 137 -9.21 6.32 1.59
CA LEU A 137 -9.82 5.48 2.62
C LEU A 137 -8.95 5.43 3.89
N ARG A 138 -9.59 5.10 5.02
CA ARG A 138 -8.94 4.87 6.31
C ARG A 138 -9.25 3.48 6.83
N MET A 139 -8.31 2.93 7.58
CA MET A 139 -8.47 1.67 8.30
C MET A 139 -9.71 1.74 9.20
N GLY A 140 -10.61 0.76 9.04
CA GLY A 140 -11.86 0.68 9.80
C GLY A 140 -13.01 1.52 9.26
N ASP A 141 -12.86 2.19 8.11
CA ASP A 141 -14.01 2.73 7.38
C ASP A 141 -14.98 1.61 6.97
N ASP A 142 -14.46 0.42 6.71
CA ASP A 142 -15.18 -0.80 6.35
C ASP A 142 -15.32 -1.80 7.52
N ASP A 143 -15.14 -1.37 8.77
CA ASP A 143 -15.21 -2.26 9.94
C ASP A 143 -16.51 -3.11 9.95
N PRO A 144 -16.41 -4.46 10.07
CA PRO A 144 -17.59 -5.33 10.10
C PRO A 144 -18.53 -5.06 11.30
N GLY A 145 -18.04 -4.40 12.35
CA GLY A 145 -18.87 -3.92 13.46
C GLY A 145 -19.69 -2.67 13.15
N ARG A 146 -19.50 -2.04 11.99
CA ARG A 146 -20.27 -0.88 11.50
C ARG A 146 -21.28 -1.32 10.45
N SER A 147 -22.25 -0.45 10.11
CA SER A 147 -23.21 -0.76 9.05
C SER A 147 -22.57 -0.62 7.65
N PRO A 148 -22.96 -1.45 6.68
CA PRO A 148 -22.61 -1.27 5.27
C PRO A 148 -22.97 0.12 4.73
N GLU A 149 -24.10 0.67 5.18
CA GLU A 149 -24.53 2.04 4.85
C GLU A 149 -23.51 3.10 5.32
N GLY A 150 -22.94 2.94 6.52
CA GLY A 150 -21.90 3.83 7.03
C GLY A 150 -20.65 3.81 6.16
N PHE A 151 -20.28 2.63 5.64
CA PHE A 151 -19.20 2.50 4.67
C PHE A 151 -19.56 3.11 3.31
N ALA A 152 -20.80 2.94 2.83
CA ALA A 152 -21.29 3.57 1.61
C ALA A 152 -21.17 5.10 1.65
N MET A 153 -21.49 5.73 2.79
CA MET A 153 -21.33 7.17 2.97
C MET A 153 -19.88 7.62 2.85
N LYS A 154 -18.92 6.83 3.36
CA LYS A 154 -17.49 7.11 3.23
C LYS A 154 -17.04 6.99 1.77
N LEU A 155 -17.45 5.92 1.09
CA LEU A 155 -17.15 5.74 -0.32
C LEU A 155 -17.75 6.85 -1.18
N HIS A 156 -18.96 7.33 -0.89
CA HIS A 156 -19.57 8.43 -1.62
C HIS A 156 -18.78 9.74 -1.54
N ALA A 157 -17.98 9.94 -0.48
CA ALA A 157 -17.20 11.16 -0.28
C ALA A 157 -15.86 11.18 -1.04
N ILE A 158 -15.45 10.06 -1.66
CA ILE A 158 -14.16 9.97 -2.35
C ILE A 158 -14.27 10.39 -3.82
N ASP A 159 -13.16 10.85 -4.38
CA ASP A 159 -13.05 11.20 -5.80
C ASP A 159 -12.47 10.04 -6.62
N VAL A 160 -13.27 9.47 -7.52
CA VAL A 160 -12.88 8.29 -8.32
C VAL A 160 -12.53 8.66 -9.78
N PRO A 161 -11.62 7.93 -10.44
CA PRO A 161 -11.38 8.06 -11.87
C PRO A 161 -12.66 7.88 -12.70
N GLU A 162 -12.76 8.56 -13.86
CA GLU A 162 -13.96 8.54 -14.71
C GLU A 162 -14.38 7.13 -15.13
N ASP A 163 -13.42 6.27 -15.45
CA ASP A 163 -13.63 4.87 -15.84
C ASP A 163 -14.14 3.99 -14.69
N GLN A 164 -14.02 4.45 -13.45
CA GLN A 164 -14.46 3.72 -12.25
C GLN A 164 -15.75 4.27 -11.65
N LYS A 165 -16.32 5.38 -12.17
CA LYS A 165 -17.56 5.99 -11.63
C LYS A 165 -18.77 5.08 -11.64
N GLU A 166 -18.95 4.29 -12.69
CA GLU A 166 -20.09 3.36 -12.78
C GLU A 166 -19.96 2.24 -11.73
N ALA A 167 -18.77 1.67 -11.58
CA ALA A 167 -18.49 0.66 -10.56
C ALA A 167 -18.65 1.23 -9.16
N HIS A 168 -18.17 2.45 -8.92
CA HIS A 168 -18.32 3.18 -7.67
C HIS A 168 -19.78 3.39 -7.29
N ALA A 169 -20.60 3.88 -8.22
CA ALA A 169 -22.04 4.07 -8.00
C ALA A 169 -22.76 2.75 -7.70
N ALA A 170 -22.44 1.68 -8.43
CA ALA A 170 -23.02 0.36 -8.19
C ALA A 170 -22.63 -0.23 -6.83
N ILE A 171 -21.39 -0.01 -6.39
CA ILE A 171 -20.92 -0.45 -5.06
C ILE A 171 -21.62 0.34 -3.96
N ILE A 172 -21.74 1.66 -4.10
CA ILE A 172 -22.45 2.51 -3.13
C ILE A 172 -23.91 2.08 -3.01
N ASP A 173 -24.61 1.90 -4.13
CA ASP A 173 -26.01 1.47 -4.13
C ASP A 173 -26.18 0.14 -3.40
N ARG A 174 -25.34 -0.84 -3.71
CA ARG A 174 -25.37 -2.16 -3.07
C ARG A 174 -25.07 -2.11 -1.57
N LEU A 175 -24.11 -1.29 -1.16
CA LEU A 175 -23.77 -1.11 0.26
C LEU A 175 -24.86 -0.34 1.02
N SER A 176 -25.48 0.65 0.39
CA SER A 176 -26.52 1.48 1.01
C SER A 176 -27.86 0.76 1.18
N THR A 177 -28.10 -0.27 0.38
CA THR A 177 -29.35 -1.06 0.40
C THR A 177 -29.25 -2.33 1.25
N ALA A 178 -28.04 -2.77 1.60
CA ALA A 178 -27.81 -3.94 2.44
C ALA A 178 -27.94 -3.61 3.93
N ASN A 179 -28.68 -4.43 4.66
CA ASN A 179 -28.81 -4.30 6.12
C ASN A 179 -27.60 -4.88 6.85
N SER A 180 -26.88 -5.81 6.22
CA SER A 180 -25.68 -6.45 6.77
C SER A 180 -24.68 -6.84 5.68
N TYR A 181 -23.43 -7.07 6.06
CA TYR A 181 -22.38 -7.45 5.10
C TYR A 181 -22.62 -8.85 4.49
N GLU A 182 -23.33 -9.74 5.18
CA GLU A 182 -23.69 -11.07 4.67
C GLU A 182 -24.61 -10.99 3.44
N GLU A 183 -25.48 -9.97 3.36
CA GLU A 183 -26.40 -9.76 2.23
C GLU A 183 -25.67 -9.32 0.95
N LEU A 184 -24.43 -8.83 1.07
CA LEU A 184 -23.62 -8.38 -0.07
C LEU A 184 -23.01 -9.53 -0.86
N HIS A 185 -22.90 -10.72 -0.25
CA HIS A 185 -22.38 -11.89 -0.94
C HIS A 185 -23.48 -12.48 -1.82
N PRO A 186 -23.23 -12.69 -3.12
CA PRO A 186 -24.24 -13.23 -4.02
C PRO A 186 -24.72 -14.58 -3.49
N THR A 187 -26.03 -14.74 -3.42
CA THR A 187 -26.61 -16.03 -3.07
C THR A 187 -26.17 -17.07 -4.10
N THR A 188 -26.05 -18.35 -3.68
CA THR A 188 -25.56 -19.45 -4.54
C THR A 188 -26.30 -19.54 -5.90
N ALA A 189 -27.53 -19.03 -5.99
CA ALA A 189 -28.31 -18.94 -7.22
C ALA A 189 -27.81 -17.83 -8.18
N GLU A 190 -27.38 -16.68 -7.68
CA GLU A 190 -26.88 -15.56 -8.47
C GLU A 190 -25.44 -15.77 -8.93
N ALA A 191 -24.60 -16.39 -8.08
CA ALA A 191 -23.26 -16.81 -8.46
C ALA A 191 -23.28 -17.81 -9.64
N LYS A 192 -24.24 -18.76 -9.62
CA LYS A 192 -24.48 -19.67 -10.75
C LYS A 192 -24.95 -18.95 -12.01
N ARG A 193 -25.82 -17.93 -11.90
CA ARG A 193 -26.29 -17.14 -13.05
C ARG A 193 -25.17 -16.31 -13.69
N ARG A 194 -24.31 -15.66 -12.90
CA ARG A 194 -23.14 -14.93 -13.43
C ARG A 194 -22.12 -15.88 -14.09
N GLY A 195 -21.86 -17.03 -13.49
CA GLY A 195 -21.03 -18.07 -14.12
C GLY A 195 -21.62 -18.58 -15.44
N HIS A 196 -22.95 -18.69 -15.53
CA HIS A 196 -23.64 -19.08 -16.76
C HIS A 196 -23.59 -17.99 -17.83
N MET A 197 -23.70 -16.70 -17.47
CA MET A 197 -23.58 -15.59 -18.43
C MET A 197 -22.14 -15.38 -18.93
N SER A 198 -21.14 -15.64 -18.08
CA SER A 198 -19.73 -15.68 -18.51
C SER A 198 -19.41 -16.85 -19.44
N ALA A 199 -20.23 -17.91 -19.45
CA ALA A 199 -20.11 -19.05 -20.36
C ALA A 199 -20.85 -18.85 -21.69
N PHE A 200 -21.61 -17.77 -21.86
CA PHE A 200 -22.31 -17.42 -23.09
C PHE A 200 -21.60 -16.29 -23.85
N LEU A 201 -20.31 -16.49 -24.16
CA LEU A 201 -19.75 -15.96 -25.40
C LEU A 201 -19.63 -17.15 -26.36
N PRO A 202 -20.53 -17.29 -27.35
CA PRO A 202 -20.41 -18.36 -28.33
C PRO A 202 -19.22 -18.05 -29.24
N GLY A 203 -18.10 -18.73 -29.00
CA GLY A 203 -17.07 -18.89 -30.02
C GLY A 203 -15.63 -18.69 -29.60
N VAL A 204 -15.16 -19.27 -28.49
CA VAL A 204 -13.79 -19.86 -28.42
C VAL A 204 -13.81 -21.02 -27.43
N ASN A 205 -13.96 -22.26 -27.92
CA ASN A 205 -13.69 -23.46 -27.13
C ASN A 205 -12.17 -23.63 -27.01
N LEU A 206 -11.60 -23.36 -25.82
CA LEU A 206 -10.26 -23.82 -25.45
C LEU A 206 -10.43 -25.03 -24.53
N PRO A 207 -10.07 -26.25 -24.98
CA PRO A 207 -10.25 -27.46 -24.17
C PRO A 207 -9.33 -27.43 -22.95
N HIS A 208 -9.90 -27.86 -21.82
CA HIS A 208 -9.21 -28.06 -20.56
C HIS A 208 -8.10 -29.10 -20.71
N GLY A 209 -6.85 -28.63 -20.75
CA GLY A 209 -5.66 -29.48 -20.68
C GLY A 209 -5.25 -29.71 -19.23
N VAL A 210 -5.63 -30.85 -18.67
CA VAL A 210 -5.03 -31.42 -17.46
C VAL A 210 -3.58 -31.74 -17.76
N VAL A 211 -2.63 -30.94 -17.27
CA VAL A 211 -1.20 -31.27 -17.39
C VAL A 211 -0.84 -32.27 -16.27
N ARG A 212 -0.93 -33.55 -16.62
CA ARG A 212 -0.35 -34.66 -15.86
C ARG A 212 1.12 -34.81 -16.29
N ALA A 213 2.05 -34.71 -15.35
CA ALA A 213 3.47 -34.91 -15.59
C ALA A 213 3.79 -36.35 -16.06
N PRO A 214 4.72 -36.56 -17.01
CA PRO A 214 5.38 -37.84 -17.19
C PRO A 214 6.82 -37.82 -16.67
N ARG A 215 7.18 -38.85 -15.89
CA ARG A 215 8.55 -39.28 -15.58
C ARG A 215 9.02 -40.30 -16.63
N SER A 216 10.36 -40.39 -16.80
CA SER A 216 11.19 -41.41 -17.50
C SER A 216 11.79 -40.90 -18.83
N VAL A 217 13.08 -40.53 -18.92
CA VAL A 217 14.36 -41.30 -18.94
C VAL A 217 14.70 -41.94 -20.31
N LEU A 218 15.80 -41.42 -20.91
CA LEU A 218 16.76 -41.97 -21.92
C LEU A 218 16.18 -42.47 -23.27
N THR A 219 16.70 -42.18 -24.47
CA THR A 219 18.08 -42.07 -24.99
C THR A 219 18.09 -41.30 -26.33
N GLY A 220 19.25 -40.71 -26.72
CA GLY A 220 19.66 -40.70 -28.14
C GLY A 220 20.01 -39.36 -28.80
N HIS A 221 21.30 -39.00 -28.72
CA HIS A 221 22.13 -38.28 -29.72
C HIS A 221 21.66 -37.00 -30.43
N GLY A 222 22.40 -35.90 -30.18
CA GLY A 222 22.90 -35.06 -31.28
C GLY A 222 23.01 -33.55 -31.01
N VAL A 223 24.24 -33.09 -30.77
CA VAL A 223 24.81 -31.79 -31.19
C VAL A 223 24.62 -30.56 -30.26
N SER A 224 25.67 -30.36 -29.43
CA SER A 224 26.41 -29.15 -29.05
C SER A 224 25.72 -27.81 -28.77
N GLU A 225 25.69 -27.43 -27.48
CA GLU A 225 25.59 -26.06 -26.99
C GLU A 225 26.95 -25.31 -27.08
N PRO A 226 26.96 -23.99 -27.33
CA PRO A 226 28.14 -23.15 -27.15
C PRO A 226 28.32 -22.73 -25.68
N ALA A 227 29.56 -22.79 -25.20
CA ALA A 227 29.95 -22.48 -23.82
C ALA A 227 29.79 -20.98 -23.45
N PRO A 228 29.44 -20.65 -22.20
CA PRO A 228 29.41 -19.28 -21.71
C PRO A 228 30.82 -18.72 -21.45
N PRO A 229 31.06 -17.41 -21.65
CA PRO A 229 32.38 -16.80 -21.44
C PRO A 229 32.72 -16.71 -19.94
N GLN A 230 33.87 -17.29 -19.58
CA GLN A 230 34.51 -17.10 -18.27
C GLN A 230 35.29 -15.78 -18.28
N ILE A 231 34.96 -14.87 -17.36
CA ILE A 231 35.77 -13.69 -17.05
C ILE A 231 36.68 -14.05 -15.87
N THR A 232 37.97 -14.11 -16.13
CA THR A 232 39.05 -14.38 -15.17
C THR A 232 39.32 -13.17 -14.27
N PRO A 233 39.62 -13.37 -12.97
CA PRO A 233 40.10 -12.29 -12.11
C PRO A 233 41.56 -11.92 -12.42
N LYS A 234 41.84 -10.61 -12.42
CA LYS A 234 43.15 -10.01 -12.71
C LYS A 234 44.13 -10.23 -11.53
N PRO A 235 45.40 -10.62 -11.76
CA PRO A 235 46.37 -10.81 -10.69
C PRO A 235 46.92 -9.48 -10.17
N SER A 236 47.15 -9.43 -8.85
CA SER A 236 47.85 -8.37 -8.12
C SER A 236 49.30 -8.25 -8.59
N GLY A 237 49.67 -7.07 -9.09
CA GLY A 237 51.06 -6.66 -9.31
C GLY A 237 51.44 -5.59 -8.29
N ILE A 238 52.40 -5.91 -7.44
CA ILE A 238 53.17 -4.97 -6.62
C ILE A 238 54.33 -4.48 -7.50
N GLU A 239 54.49 -3.18 -7.65
CA GLU A 239 55.75 -2.58 -8.12
C GLU A 239 56.16 -1.43 -7.19
N HIS A 240 57.34 -1.64 -6.59
CA HIS A 240 58.36 -0.76 -6.00
C HIS A 240 57.98 0.58 -5.34
#